data_AF-A0A117UU09-F1
#
_entry.id   AF-A0A117UU09-F1
#
_cell.length_a   1.000
_cell.length_b   1.000
_cell.length_c   1.000
_cell.angle_alpha   90.00
_cell.angle_beta   90.00
_cell.angle_gamma   90.00
#
_symmetry.space_group_name_H-M   'P 1'
#
loop_
_entity.id
_entity.type
_entity.pdbx_description
1 polymer ?
#
loop_
_entity_poly.entity_id
_entity_poly.type
_entity_poly.pdbx_seq_one_letter_code
_entity_poly.pdbx_strand_id
1 'polypeptide(L)'
;MALFEPFPNYIWNLSVAIAMENGGRIGEIVDMIKPLLDKAQSGADAGTAEFMAEWVKMADKLVELAEEDLALGRAFSAGTKLKRATIYYLTGERMQAHGSAGREQTYAKALDSFQRGTRFSGDPLERVEIPYEGKTISAYFHRADVEGPAPCVVYCNGLDSMKEMLWLGGFPEALAKRGIHTLCVDQPGTGEALRLQGLNATPYSEAWASKWVDWLETRAEVDPKRIGMTGISLGGHFAPRAVAYEPRFASGAAWGANHNWREVQDKRMAREGENPVPHYWGHVYWVFGAKDHADFLARSNDMNLNGHLDRIKVPFLVTHGATDRQISVDYAHQSYAQLVNSPRRELKIFTAREGGVEHVGADNMSFGNDYIADWFADTLGGRTKA
;
A
#
# COMPACT_ATOMS: atom_id res chain seq x y z
N MET A 1 -4.91 -20.73 4.71
CA MET A 1 -3.44 -20.72 4.81
C MET A 1 -3.06 -19.90 6.03
N ALA A 2 -1.95 -20.17 6.70
CA ALA A 2 -1.51 -19.41 7.88
C ALA A 2 -0.43 -18.40 7.48
N LEU A 3 -0.44 -17.22 8.09
CA LEU A 3 0.65 -16.26 8.00
C LEU A 3 1.98 -16.94 8.38
N PHE A 4 3.09 -16.55 7.74
CA PHE A 4 4.41 -17.02 8.16
C PHE A 4 4.79 -16.34 9.49
N GLU A 5 4.91 -17.13 10.56
CA GLU A 5 5.05 -16.61 11.93
C GLU A 5 6.33 -17.07 12.65
N PRO A 6 7.51 -16.58 12.23
CA PRO A 6 8.78 -16.94 12.86
C PRO A 6 9.01 -16.28 14.24
N PHE A 7 8.26 -15.23 14.58
CA PHE A 7 8.37 -14.48 15.83
C PHE A 7 7.14 -14.70 16.73
N PRO A 8 7.27 -14.50 18.05
CA PRO A 8 6.14 -14.60 18.99
C PRO A 8 5.13 -13.45 18.87
N ASN A 9 5.40 -12.42 18.07
CA ASN A 9 4.55 -11.23 17.94
C ASN A 9 4.06 -11.01 16.50
N TYR A 10 2.80 -10.59 16.37
CA TYR A 10 2.13 -10.38 15.09
C TYR A 10 2.82 -9.34 14.20
N ILE A 11 3.21 -8.21 14.77
CA ILE A 11 3.74 -7.06 14.01
C ILE A 11 5.01 -7.45 13.23
N TRP A 12 5.93 -8.20 13.84
CA TRP A 12 7.15 -8.63 13.18
C TRP A 12 6.86 -9.69 12.11
N ASN A 13 5.93 -10.60 12.38
CA ASN A 13 5.48 -11.61 11.41
C ASN A 13 4.81 -10.96 10.19
N LEU A 14 3.96 -9.95 10.42
CA LEU A 14 3.37 -9.14 9.37
C LEU A 14 4.44 -8.45 8.52
N SER A 15 5.45 -7.82 9.14
CA SER A 15 6.54 -7.17 8.41
C SER A 15 7.34 -8.15 7.54
N VAL A 16 7.63 -9.36 8.04
CA VAL A 16 8.26 -10.42 7.24
C VAL A 16 7.37 -10.84 6.08
N ALA A 17 6.09 -11.06 6.33
CA ALA A 17 5.15 -11.51 5.32
C ALA A 17 4.98 -10.46 4.20
N ILE A 18 4.79 -9.18 4.55
CA ILE A 18 4.75 -8.08 3.58
C ILE A 18 6.04 -8.01 2.75
N ALA A 19 7.21 -8.19 3.37
CA ALA A 19 8.47 -8.19 2.63
C ALA A 19 8.56 -9.37 1.65
N MET A 20 8.05 -10.54 2.01
CA MET A 20 8.00 -11.71 1.13
C MET A 20 7.03 -11.46 -0.05
N GLU A 21 5.83 -10.96 0.22
CA GLU A 21 4.83 -10.67 -0.80
C GLU A 21 5.25 -9.55 -1.76
N ASN A 22 6.12 -8.65 -1.31
CA ASN A 22 6.73 -7.62 -2.17
C ASN A 22 7.98 -8.09 -2.95
N GLY A 23 8.35 -9.38 -2.85
CA GLY A 23 9.45 -9.97 -3.64
C GLY A 23 10.73 -10.31 -2.87
N GLY A 24 10.69 -10.25 -1.52
CA GLY A 24 11.77 -10.72 -0.67
C GLY A 24 12.06 -12.21 -0.86
N ARG A 25 13.32 -12.63 -0.72
CA ARG A 25 13.73 -14.03 -0.90
C ARG A 25 13.88 -14.75 0.43
N ILE A 26 13.34 -15.97 0.52
CA ILE A 26 13.29 -16.74 1.76
C ILE A 26 14.66 -16.95 2.42
N GLY A 27 15.72 -17.16 1.64
CA GLY A 27 17.08 -17.30 2.19
C GLY A 27 17.59 -16.02 2.85
N GLU A 28 17.41 -14.87 2.17
CA GLU A 28 17.77 -13.54 2.69
C GLU A 28 16.93 -13.21 3.94
N ILE A 29 15.64 -13.56 3.93
CA ILE A 29 14.70 -13.42 5.06
C ILE A 29 15.15 -14.26 6.27
N VAL A 30 15.50 -15.53 6.07
CA VAL A 30 16.01 -16.39 7.15
C VAL A 30 17.27 -15.81 7.79
N ASP A 31 18.20 -15.30 6.98
CA ASP A 31 19.43 -14.66 7.49
C ASP A 31 19.15 -13.43 8.35
N MET A 32 18.16 -12.60 7.97
CA MET A 32 17.75 -11.42 8.74
C MET A 32 16.98 -11.77 10.03
N ILE A 33 16.11 -12.80 10.00
CA ILE A 33 15.27 -13.17 11.16
C ILE A 33 16.06 -13.91 12.23
N LYS A 34 16.98 -14.82 11.83
CA LYS A 34 17.71 -15.68 12.77
C LYS A 34 18.37 -14.93 13.95
N PRO A 35 19.12 -13.83 13.76
CA PRO A 35 19.71 -13.09 14.88
C PRO A 35 18.69 -12.33 15.74
N LEU A 36 17.45 -12.20 15.28
CA LEU A 36 16.38 -11.43 15.93
C LEU A 36 15.44 -12.30 16.78
N LEU A 37 15.52 -13.63 16.69
CA LEU A 37 14.61 -14.55 17.38
C LEU A 37 14.58 -14.34 18.91
N ASP A 38 15.76 -14.22 19.53
CA ASP A 38 15.85 -13.98 20.98
C ASP A 38 15.38 -12.56 21.36
N LYS A 39 15.60 -11.59 20.47
CA LYS A 39 15.21 -10.18 20.68
C LYS A 39 13.69 -10.01 20.69
N ALA A 40 13.00 -10.72 19.79
CA ALA A 40 11.55 -10.66 19.65
C ALA A 40 10.79 -11.14 20.90
N GLN A 41 11.45 -11.88 21.81
CA GLN A 41 10.87 -12.33 23.08
C GLN A 41 10.58 -11.17 24.05
N SER A 42 11.21 -10.01 23.86
CA SER A 42 11.06 -8.85 24.74
C SER A 42 9.86 -7.96 24.38
N GLY A 43 9.01 -8.37 23.43
CA GLY A 43 7.85 -7.62 22.93
C GLY A 43 8.11 -6.98 21.56
N ALA A 44 7.06 -6.45 20.92
CA ALA A 44 7.12 -5.94 19.55
C ALA A 44 7.90 -4.62 19.40
N ASP A 45 7.93 -3.80 20.45
CA ASP A 45 8.64 -2.52 20.50
C ASP A 45 10.12 -2.69 20.84
N ALA A 46 10.44 -3.68 21.67
CA ALA A 46 11.80 -3.98 22.05
C ALA A 46 12.52 -4.65 20.88
N GLY A 47 13.72 -4.16 20.55
CA GLY A 47 14.53 -4.74 19.46
C GLY A 47 14.23 -4.20 18.07
N THR A 48 13.38 -3.18 17.92
CA THR A 48 13.11 -2.56 16.60
C THR A 48 14.37 -1.93 16.00
N ALA A 49 15.27 -1.39 16.82
CA ALA A 49 16.56 -0.88 16.34
C ALA A 49 17.44 -2.00 15.76
N GLU A 50 17.56 -3.13 16.46
CA GLU A 50 18.26 -4.32 15.95
C GLU A 50 17.58 -4.92 14.72
N PHE A 51 16.24 -4.91 14.68
CA PHE A 51 15.48 -5.31 13.49
C PHE A 51 15.90 -4.44 12.30
N MET A 52 15.86 -3.11 12.41
CA MET A 52 16.30 -2.25 11.31
C MET A 52 17.76 -2.51 10.94
N ALA A 53 18.65 -2.69 11.91
CA ALA A 53 20.07 -2.93 11.65
C ALA A 53 20.31 -4.18 10.80
N GLU A 54 19.68 -5.32 11.12
CA GLU A 54 19.86 -6.56 10.34
C GLU A 54 19.23 -6.46 8.94
N TRP A 55 18.10 -5.75 8.80
CA TRP A 55 17.46 -5.53 7.50
C TRP A 55 18.26 -4.57 6.61
N VAL A 56 18.77 -3.48 7.17
CA VAL A 56 19.65 -2.53 6.49
C VAL A 56 20.94 -3.21 6.04
N LYS A 57 21.54 -4.06 6.88
CA LYS A 57 22.75 -4.82 6.54
C LYS A 57 22.56 -5.73 5.33
N MET A 58 21.42 -6.42 5.21
CA MET A 58 21.12 -7.23 4.02
C MET A 58 20.88 -6.35 2.79
N ALA A 59 20.18 -5.23 2.96
CA ALA A 59 19.95 -4.28 1.88
C ALA A 59 21.26 -3.67 1.36
N ASP A 60 22.17 -3.25 2.25
CA ASP A 60 23.51 -2.74 1.91
C ASP A 60 24.31 -3.79 1.14
N LYS A 61 24.33 -5.06 1.61
CA LYS A 61 24.95 -6.17 0.88
C LYS A 61 24.38 -6.35 -0.53
N LEU A 62 23.07 -6.20 -0.71
CA LEU A 62 22.44 -6.29 -2.04
C LEU A 62 22.82 -5.14 -2.96
N VAL A 63 23.00 -3.93 -2.41
CA VAL A 63 23.51 -2.79 -3.17
C VAL A 63 24.94 -3.06 -3.63
N GLU A 64 25.83 -3.54 -2.75
CA GLU A 64 27.21 -3.91 -3.11
C GLU A 64 27.25 -4.96 -4.23
N LEU A 65 26.47 -6.03 -4.10
CA LEU A 65 26.34 -7.07 -5.13
C LEU A 65 25.74 -6.54 -6.44
N ALA A 66 24.90 -5.50 -6.39
CA ALA A 66 24.40 -4.84 -7.58
C ALA A 66 25.49 -4.00 -8.27
N GLU A 67 26.36 -3.34 -7.51
CA GLU A 67 27.52 -2.64 -8.07
C GLU A 67 28.50 -3.60 -8.75
N GLU A 68 28.72 -4.79 -8.18
CA GLU A 68 29.51 -5.85 -8.81
C GLU A 68 28.92 -6.28 -10.17
N ASP A 69 27.60 -6.43 -10.26
CA ASP A 69 26.93 -6.73 -11.53
C ASP A 69 27.07 -5.58 -12.54
N LEU A 70 26.94 -4.33 -12.09
CA LEU A 70 27.08 -3.15 -12.96
C LEU A 70 28.50 -3.04 -13.51
N ALA A 71 29.52 -3.33 -12.70
CA ALA A 71 30.92 -3.38 -13.14
C ALA A 71 31.15 -4.42 -14.24
N LEU A 72 30.29 -5.45 -14.31
CA LEU A 72 30.29 -6.48 -15.35
C LEU A 72 29.30 -6.21 -16.50
N GLY A 73 28.62 -5.06 -16.51
CA GLY A 73 27.61 -4.71 -17.52
C GLY A 73 26.27 -5.47 -17.39
N ARG A 74 25.99 -6.07 -16.22
CA ARG A 74 24.81 -6.93 -15.98
C ARG A 74 23.65 -6.16 -15.36
N ALA A 75 23.14 -5.15 -16.08
CA ALA A 75 22.12 -4.23 -15.56
C ALA A 75 20.85 -4.93 -15.02
N PHE A 76 20.32 -5.95 -15.70
CA PHE A 76 19.12 -6.66 -15.21
C PHE A 76 19.32 -7.35 -13.85
N SER A 77 20.50 -7.93 -13.63
CA SER A 77 20.86 -8.56 -12.36
C SER A 77 20.98 -7.53 -11.25
N ALA A 78 21.63 -6.39 -11.53
CA ALA A 78 21.73 -5.27 -10.61
C ALA A 78 20.34 -4.70 -10.26
N GLY A 79 19.51 -4.47 -11.26
CA GLY A 79 18.15 -3.96 -11.09
C GLY A 79 17.30 -4.86 -10.18
N THR A 80 17.41 -6.18 -10.36
CA THR A 80 16.72 -7.17 -9.53
C THR A 80 17.20 -7.15 -8.07
N LYS A 81 18.49 -6.93 -7.82
CA LYS A 81 19.05 -6.82 -6.46
C LYS A 81 18.65 -5.51 -5.79
N LEU A 82 18.70 -4.39 -6.51
CA LEU A 82 18.33 -3.07 -6.01
C LEU A 82 16.84 -3.00 -5.62
N LYS A 83 15.94 -3.60 -6.42
CA LYS A 83 14.53 -3.73 -6.06
C LYS A 83 14.33 -4.50 -4.75
N ARG A 84 15.12 -5.54 -4.49
CA ARG A 84 15.09 -6.25 -3.20
C ARG A 84 15.68 -5.43 -2.06
N ALA A 85 16.76 -4.69 -2.30
CA ALA A 85 17.31 -3.76 -1.31
C ALA A 85 16.26 -2.72 -0.87
N THR A 86 15.46 -2.19 -1.80
CA THR A 86 14.33 -1.30 -1.46
C THR A 86 13.36 -1.95 -0.48
N ILE A 87 12.92 -3.19 -0.73
CA ILE A 87 12.00 -3.90 0.17
C ILE A 87 12.58 -3.93 1.58
N TYR A 88 13.88 -4.24 1.69
CA TYR A 88 14.52 -4.44 2.98
C TYR A 88 14.79 -3.14 3.73
N TYR A 89 15.20 -2.08 3.04
CA TYR A 89 15.28 -0.75 3.65
C TYR A 89 13.91 -0.28 4.15
N LEU A 90 12.85 -0.38 3.34
CA LEU A 90 11.51 0.07 3.73
C LEU A 90 10.95 -0.76 4.89
N THR A 91 11.18 -2.07 4.90
CA THR A 91 10.72 -2.94 5.99
C THR A 91 11.42 -2.60 7.31
N GLY A 92 12.74 -2.37 7.29
CA GLY A 92 13.49 -1.91 8.47
C GLY A 92 13.05 -0.53 8.97
N GLU A 93 12.89 0.43 8.05
CA GLU A 93 12.45 1.81 8.34
C GLU A 93 11.04 1.87 8.93
N ARG A 94 10.10 1.10 8.36
CA ARG A 94 8.69 1.05 8.77
C ARG A 94 8.52 0.62 10.23
N MET A 95 9.44 -0.18 10.75
CA MET A 95 9.43 -0.65 12.15
C MET A 95 9.88 0.40 13.17
N GLN A 96 10.41 1.55 12.71
CA GLN A 96 10.90 2.61 13.59
C GLN A 96 9.85 3.69 13.85
N ALA A 97 9.84 4.21 15.08
CA ALA A 97 9.09 5.41 15.42
C ALA A 97 9.57 6.64 14.62
N HIS A 98 8.67 7.61 14.42
CA HIS A 98 9.07 8.90 13.87
C HIS A 98 10.13 9.57 14.75
N GLY A 99 11.19 10.12 14.12
CA GLY A 99 12.32 10.74 14.81
C GLY A 99 13.42 9.76 15.26
N SER A 100 13.25 8.45 15.09
CA SER A 100 14.33 7.49 15.36
C SER A 100 15.56 7.73 14.49
N ALA A 101 16.75 7.60 15.09
CA ALA A 101 18.02 7.77 14.39
C ALA A 101 18.15 6.77 13.23
N GLY A 102 18.69 7.24 12.09
CA GLY A 102 18.90 6.40 10.90
C GLY A 102 17.66 6.20 10.02
N ARG A 103 16.46 6.56 10.49
CA ARG A 103 15.21 6.31 9.77
C ARG A 103 15.14 7.08 8.44
N GLU A 104 15.43 8.37 8.45
CA GLU A 104 15.43 9.21 7.25
C GLU A 104 16.51 8.79 6.24
N GLN A 105 17.70 8.45 6.73
CA GLN A 105 18.80 7.95 5.89
C GLN A 105 18.42 6.62 5.23
N THR A 106 17.79 5.71 5.99
CA THR A 106 17.32 4.42 5.48
C THR A 106 16.22 4.62 4.43
N TYR A 107 15.29 5.54 4.66
CA TYR A 107 14.26 5.89 3.67
C TYR A 107 14.89 6.43 2.37
N ALA A 108 15.87 7.32 2.47
CA ALA A 108 16.56 7.86 1.30
C ALA A 108 17.29 6.76 0.50
N LYS A 109 17.95 5.80 1.17
CA LYS A 109 18.55 4.62 0.52
C LYS A 109 17.52 3.78 -0.22
N ALA A 110 16.31 3.63 0.33
CA ALA A 110 15.23 2.89 -0.30
C ALA A 110 14.77 3.53 -1.61
N LEU A 111 14.58 4.86 -1.62
CA LEU A 111 14.16 5.62 -2.80
C LEU A 111 15.21 5.55 -3.92
N ASP A 112 16.50 5.74 -3.57
CA ASP A 112 17.60 5.61 -4.53
C ASP A 112 17.66 4.20 -5.12
N SER A 113 17.63 3.18 -4.26
CA SER A 113 17.66 1.77 -4.69
C SER A 113 16.48 1.44 -5.60
N PHE A 114 15.29 1.98 -5.33
CA PHE A 114 14.10 1.71 -6.14
C PHE A 114 14.21 2.35 -7.52
N GLN A 115 14.59 3.63 -7.56
CA GLN A 115 14.73 4.37 -8.81
C GLN A 115 15.81 3.77 -9.71
N ARG A 116 16.96 3.41 -9.14
CA ARG A 116 18.03 2.72 -9.88
C ARG A 116 17.59 1.32 -10.29
N GLY A 117 16.93 0.59 -9.40
CA GLY A 117 16.46 -0.77 -9.63
C GLY A 117 15.51 -0.87 -10.82
N THR A 118 14.52 0.02 -10.89
CA THR A 118 13.54 0.05 -11.99
C THR A 118 14.17 0.51 -13.30
N ARG A 119 15.06 1.51 -13.26
CA ARG A 119 15.83 1.96 -14.43
C ARG A 119 16.69 0.86 -15.03
N PHE A 120 17.48 0.15 -14.22
CA PHE A 120 18.35 -0.93 -14.72
C PHE A 120 17.59 -2.18 -15.16
N SER A 121 16.37 -2.37 -14.64
CA SER A 121 15.47 -3.43 -15.08
C SER A 121 14.74 -3.10 -16.38
N GLY A 122 14.69 -1.82 -16.78
CA GLY A 122 13.90 -1.37 -17.93
C GLY A 122 12.39 -1.41 -17.67
N ASP A 123 11.98 -1.28 -16.40
CA ASP A 123 10.56 -1.31 -16.03
C ASP A 123 9.82 -0.11 -16.67
N PRO A 124 8.57 -0.26 -17.16
CA PRO A 124 7.79 0.79 -17.82
C PRO A 124 7.19 1.77 -16.79
N LEU A 125 8.04 2.35 -15.96
CA LEU A 125 7.67 3.15 -14.78
C LEU A 125 8.18 4.59 -14.90
N GLU A 126 7.28 5.56 -14.76
CA GLU A 126 7.60 6.99 -14.69
C GLU A 126 7.38 7.50 -13.26
N ARG A 127 8.36 8.21 -12.68
CA ARG A 127 8.15 8.97 -11.43
C ARG A 127 7.51 10.30 -11.77
N VAL A 128 6.44 10.64 -11.06
CA VAL A 128 5.65 11.85 -11.28
C VAL A 128 5.52 12.62 -9.97
N GLU A 129 5.54 13.94 -10.07
CA GLU A 129 5.21 14.86 -8.98
C GLU A 129 4.20 15.89 -9.47
N ILE A 130 3.21 16.23 -8.63
CA ILE A 130 2.25 17.29 -8.90
C ILE A 130 2.16 18.26 -7.72
N PRO A 131 1.86 19.55 -7.94
CA PRO A 131 1.68 20.51 -6.87
C PRO A 131 0.43 20.19 -6.04
N TYR A 132 0.54 20.30 -4.71
CA TYR A 132 -0.54 20.09 -3.77
C TYR A 132 -0.30 20.90 -2.49
N GLU A 133 -1.25 21.78 -2.11
CA GLU A 133 -1.20 22.59 -0.88
C GLU A 133 0.14 23.32 -0.64
N GLY A 134 0.71 23.93 -1.69
CA GLY A 134 2.00 24.65 -1.62
C GLY A 134 3.23 23.75 -1.52
N LYS A 135 3.05 22.44 -1.64
CA LYS A 135 4.09 21.40 -1.64
C LYS A 135 3.90 20.51 -2.88
N THR A 136 4.44 19.30 -2.85
CA THR A 136 4.23 18.29 -3.89
C THR A 136 3.68 16.99 -3.31
N ILE A 137 2.99 16.22 -4.13
CA ILE A 137 2.71 14.80 -3.89
C ILE A 137 3.27 13.99 -5.05
N SER A 138 3.76 12.79 -4.78
CA SER A 138 4.47 11.97 -5.76
C SER A 138 3.75 10.65 -6.05
N ALA A 139 4.02 10.12 -7.24
CA ALA A 139 3.47 8.86 -7.70
C ALA A 139 4.44 8.14 -8.63
N TYR A 140 4.18 6.84 -8.83
CA TYR A 140 4.73 6.05 -9.91
C TYR A 140 3.64 5.68 -10.91
N PHE A 141 3.81 6.09 -12.16
CA PHE A 141 2.93 5.74 -13.27
C PHE A 141 3.51 4.55 -14.05
N HIS A 142 2.90 3.39 -13.86
CA HIS A 142 3.26 2.13 -14.54
C HIS A 142 2.40 1.96 -15.78
N ARG A 143 3.04 1.84 -16.95
CA ARG A 143 2.33 1.73 -18.22
C ARG A 143 2.07 0.28 -18.59
N ALA A 144 0.82 -0.02 -18.98
CA ALA A 144 0.51 -1.23 -19.73
C ALA A 144 1.06 -1.14 -21.15
N ASP A 145 1.42 -2.30 -21.72
CA ASP A 145 1.85 -2.42 -23.11
C ASP A 145 0.61 -2.59 -24.02
N VAL A 146 0.10 -1.45 -24.49
CA VAL A 146 -1.11 -1.31 -25.30
C VAL A 146 -0.97 -0.17 -26.30
N GLU A 147 -1.69 -0.25 -27.41
CA GLU A 147 -1.77 0.83 -28.39
C GLU A 147 -2.88 1.82 -28.03
N GLY A 148 -2.59 3.12 -28.14
CA GLY A 148 -3.55 4.20 -27.91
C GLY A 148 -3.95 4.40 -26.45
N PRO A 149 -4.97 5.26 -26.19
CA PRO A 149 -5.41 5.56 -24.84
C PRO A 149 -6.06 4.36 -24.13
N ALA A 150 -5.64 4.08 -22.90
CA ALA A 150 -6.12 2.93 -22.13
C ALA A 150 -6.60 3.33 -20.72
N PRO A 151 -7.33 2.45 -20.02
CA PRO A 151 -7.76 2.71 -18.65
C PRO A 151 -6.59 2.90 -17.69
N CYS A 152 -6.81 3.63 -16.60
CA CYS A 152 -5.83 3.80 -15.53
C CYS A 152 -6.48 3.59 -14.16
N VAL A 153 -5.80 2.91 -13.24
CA VAL A 153 -6.24 2.77 -11.85
C VAL A 153 -5.31 3.54 -10.93
N VAL A 154 -5.87 4.48 -10.17
CA VAL A 154 -5.18 5.12 -9.05
C VAL A 154 -5.14 4.12 -7.89
N TYR A 155 -3.93 3.82 -7.40
CA TYR A 155 -3.70 2.88 -6.31
C TYR A 155 -3.04 3.59 -5.13
N CYS A 156 -3.78 3.75 -4.02
CA CYS A 156 -3.31 4.48 -2.84
C CYS A 156 -2.90 3.56 -1.68
N ASN A 157 -2.03 4.10 -0.82
CA ASN A 157 -1.43 3.39 0.31
C ASN A 157 -2.41 3.17 1.47
N GLY A 158 -1.99 2.28 2.39
CA GLY A 158 -2.54 2.16 3.73
C GLY A 158 -1.95 3.17 4.72
N LEU A 159 -1.91 2.80 6.00
CA LEU A 159 -1.42 3.66 7.09
C LEU A 159 0.11 3.81 7.14
N ASP A 160 0.84 2.82 6.63
CA ASP A 160 2.29 2.72 6.83
C ASP A 160 3.08 2.18 5.62
N SER A 161 2.42 1.98 4.49
CA SER A 161 3.04 1.56 3.22
C SER A 161 3.46 2.78 2.39
N MET A 162 4.37 2.58 1.43
CA MET A 162 4.79 3.61 0.46
C MET A 162 4.53 3.13 -0.96
N LYS A 163 4.44 4.04 -1.93
CA LYS A 163 4.19 3.72 -3.36
C LYS A 163 5.17 2.71 -3.94
N GLU A 164 6.41 2.63 -3.46
CA GLU A 164 7.39 1.61 -3.84
C GLU A 164 6.90 0.21 -3.44
N MET A 165 6.32 0.08 -2.23
CA MET A 165 5.74 -1.18 -1.75
C MET A 165 4.47 -1.53 -2.53
N LEU A 166 3.63 -0.55 -2.85
CA LEU A 166 2.46 -0.77 -3.71
C LEU A 166 2.88 -1.34 -5.08
N TRP A 167 3.96 -0.81 -5.63
CA TRP A 167 4.47 -1.25 -6.92
C TRP A 167 5.08 -2.64 -6.85
N LEU A 168 5.92 -2.89 -5.83
CA LEU A 168 6.59 -4.18 -5.61
C LEU A 168 5.62 -5.31 -5.23
N GLY A 169 4.44 -4.99 -4.69
CA GLY A 169 3.39 -5.96 -4.36
C GLY A 169 2.69 -6.58 -5.58
N GLY A 170 3.10 -6.25 -6.80
CA GLY A 170 2.69 -6.96 -8.04
C GLY A 170 1.37 -6.52 -8.67
N PHE A 171 0.57 -5.69 -7.99
CA PHE A 171 -0.71 -5.19 -8.52
C PHE A 171 -0.57 -4.43 -9.86
N PRO A 172 0.43 -3.54 -10.05
CA PRO A 172 0.59 -2.86 -11.34
C PRO A 172 0.87 -3.80 -12.50
N GLU A 173 1.65 -4.87 -12.28
CA GLU A 173 1.92 -5.89 -13.30
C GLU A 173 0.64 -6.67 -13.64
N ALA A 174 -0.16 -7.01 -12.63
CA ALA A 174 -1.44 -7.68 -12.82
C ALA A 174 -2.43 -6.83 -13.66
N LEU A 175 -2.47 -5.52 -13.42
CA LEU A 175 -3.26 -4.58 -14.23
C LEU A 175 -2.67 -4.39 -15.64
N ALA A 176 -1.36 -4.31 -15.78
CA ALA A 176 -0.70 -4.14 -17.07
C ALA A 176 -0.98 -5.31 -18.03
N LYS A 177 -0.99 -6.56 -17.53
CA LYS A 177 -1.41 -7.74 -18.30
C LYS A 177 -2.83 -7.60 -18.85
N ARG A 178 -3.69 -6.89 -18.13
CA ARG A 178 -5.08 -6.59 -18.49
C ARG A 178 -5.25 -5.32 -19.31
N GLY A 179 -4.15 -4.70 -19.74
CA GLY A 179 -4.16 -3.50 -20.57
C GLY A 179 -4.50 -2.22 -19.80
N ILE A 180 -4.23 -2.19 -18.50
CA ILE A 180 -4.61 -1.09 -17.61
C ILE A 180 -3.35 -0.45 -17.01
N HIS A 181 -3.21 0.87 -17.16
CA HIS A 181 -2.18 1.65 -16.49
C HIS A 181 -2.42 1.70 -14.98
N THR A 182 -1.37 1.89 -14.19
CA THR A 182 -1.50 2.05 -12.74
C THR A 182 -0.77 3.28 -12.26
N LEU A 183 -1.39 4.08 -11.40
CA LEU A 183 -0.78 5.22 -10.73
C LEU A 183 -0.68 4.92 -9.22
N CYS A 184 0.50 4.49 -8.76
CA CYS A 184 0.75 4.24 -7.34
C CYS A 184 1.08 5.56 -6.64
N VAL A 185 0.24 6.02 -5.73
CA VAL A 185 0.33 7.37 -5.15
C VAL A 185 0.77 7.35 -3.68
N ASP A 186 1.66 8.26 -3.31
CA ASP A 186 1.84 8.65 -1.90
C ASP A 186 0.87 9.80 -1.60
N GLN A 187 -0.31 9.46 -1.09
CA GLN A 187 -1.27 10.45 -0.61
C GLN A 187 -0.80 11.12 0.70
N PRO A 188 -1.35 12.30 1.08
CA PRO A 188 -1.10 12.89 2.39
C PRO A 188 -1.26 11.87 3.53
N GLY A 189 -0.28 11.86 4.45
CA GLY A 189 -0.20 10.88 5.53
C GLY A 189 0.68 9.66 5.26
N THR A 190 1.28 9.53 4.07
CA THR A 190 2.23 8.44 3.82
C THR A 190 3.42 8.81 2.92
N GLY A 191 4.40 7.90 2.82
CA GLY A 191 5.51 7.95 1.88
C GLY A 191 6.21 9.31 1.83
N GLU A 192 6.51 9.79 0.62
CA GLU A 192 7.16 11.09 0.42
C GLU A 192 6.28 12.27 0.86
N ALA A 193 4.96 12.18 0.70
CA ALA A 193 4.03 13.24 1.10
C ALA A 193 4.14 13.53 2.62
N LEU A 194 4.22 12.50 3.46
CA LEU A 194 4.43 12.70 4.89
C LEU A 194 5.89 12.95 5.25
N ARG A 195 6.82 12.13 4.74
CA ARG A 195 8.23 12.13 5.19
C ARG A 195 9.04 13.31 4.68
N LEU A 196 8.79 13.75 3.44
CA LEU A 196 9.57 14.82 2.79
C LEU A 196 8.81 16.13 2.76
N GLN A 197 7.48 16.05 2.64
CA GLN A 197 6.63 17.23 2.52
C GLN A 197 5.91 17.56 3.83
N GLY A 198 5.79 16.65 4.80
CA GLY A 198 5.02 16.91 6.02
C GLY A 198 3.54 17.20 5.73
N LEU A 199 2.98 16.53 4.72
CA LEU A 199 1.54 16.52 4.44
C LEU A 199 0.91 15.39 5.26
N ASN A 200 0.09 15.76 6.24
CA ASN A 200 -0.61 14.82 7.12
C ASN A 200 -1.86 14.24 6.46
N ALA A 201 -2.32 13.08 6.95
CA ALA A 201 -3.54 12.45 6.48
C ALA A 201 -4.77 13.34 6.69
N THR A 202 -5.74 13.19 5.79
CA THR A 202 -7.05 13.86 5.85
C THR A 202 -8.17 12.85 5.61
N PRO A 203 -9.34 12.98 6.27
CA PRO A 203 -10.52 12.17 5.96
C PRO A 203 -11.08 12.38 4.56
N TYR A 204 -10.79 13.52 3.94
CA TYR A 204 -11.39 13.94 2.67
C TYR A 204 -10.51 13.52 1.48
N SER A 205 -10.44 12.22 1.22
CA SER A 205 -9.55 11.67 0.18
C SER A 205 -9.85 12.17 -1.23
N GLU A 206 -11.08 12.62 -1.49
CA GLU A 206 -11.46 13.27 -2.74
C GLU A 206 -10.56 14.48 -3.06
N ALA A 207 -10.04 15.19 -2.05
CA ALA A 207 -9.25 16.40 -2.25
C ALA A 207 -7.93 16.14 -3.00
N TRP A 208 -7.19 15.10 -2.61
CA TRP A 208 -5.96 14.70 -3.28
C TRP A 208 -6.21 13.76 -4.45
N ALA A 209 -7.26 12.92 -4.41
CA ALA A 209 -7.59 12.03 -5.51
C ALA A 209 -7.97 12.82 -6.77
N SER A 210 -8.74 13.90 -6.62
CA SER A 210 -9.11 14.79 -7.73
C SER A 210 -7.88 15.37 -8.45
N LYS A 211 -6.78 15.63 -7.72
CA LYS A 211 -5.53 16.16 -8.32
C LYS A 211 -4.78 15.14 -9.16
N TRP A 212 -4.84 13.87 -8.79
CA TRP A 212 -4.33 12.80 -9.63
C TRP A 212 -5.20 12.57 -10.86
N VAL A 213 -6.52 12.70 -10.73
CA VAL A 213 -7.44 12.68 -11.89
C VAL A 213 -7.14 13.84 -12.84
N ASP A 214 -6.99 15.07 -12.33
CA ASP A 214 -6.62 16.25 -13.13
C ASP A 214 -5.34 15.97 -13.94
N TRP A 215 -4.32 15.36 -13.33
CA TRP A 215 -3.08 15.00 -14.02
C TRP A 215 -3.30 13.90 -15.07
N LEU A 216 -4.04 12.84 -14.74
CA LEU A 216 -4.35 11.74 -15.66
C LEU A 216 -5.08 12.21 -16.91
N GLU A 217 -6.00 13.18 -16.80
CA GLU A 217 -6.71 13.76 -17.95
C GLU A 217 -5.80 14.54 -18.91
N THR A 218 -4.57 14.89 -18.48
CA THR A 218 -3.56 15.52 -19.37
C THR A 218 -2.72 14.51 -20.15
N ARG A 219 -2.80 13.21 -19.83
CA ARG A 219 -1.98 12.15 -20.43
C ARG A 219 -2.67 11.59 -21.66
N ALA A 220 -2.01 11.69 -22.81
CA ALA A 220 -2.57 11.23 -24.08
C ALA A 220 -2.75 9.69 -24.12
N GLU A 221 -1.97 8.96 -23.33
CA GLU A 221 -2.05 7.51 -23.17
C GLU A 221 -3.17 7.05 -22.21
N VAL A 222 -3.82 7.96 -21.48
CA VAL A 222 -4.91 7.62 -20.56
C VAL A 222 -6.26 7.99 -21.19
N ASP A 223 -7.21 7.07 -21.13
CA ASP A 223 -8.60 7.38 -21.46
C ASP A 223 -9.29 8.02 -20.25
N PRO A 224 -9.66 9.32 -20.31
CA PRO A 224 -10.22 10.05 -19.17
C PRO A 224 -11.58 9.50 -18.71
N LYS A 225 -12.27 8.71 -19.54
CA LYS A 225 -13.57 8.09 -19.18
C LYS A 225 -13.41 6.75 -18.47
N ARG A 226 -12.18 6.23 -18.34
CA ARG A 226 -11.88 4.89 -17.83
C ARG A 226 -10.83 4.95 -16.72
N ILE A 227 -11.01 5.90 -15.80
CA ILE A 227 -10.15 6.02 -14.61
C ILE A 227 -10.83 5.32 -13.43
N GLY A 228 -10.16 4.34 -12.82
CA GLY A 228 -10.60 3.67 -11.60
C GLY A 228 -9.77 4.06 -10.37
N MET A 229 -10.22 3.64 -9.19
CA MET A 229 -9.45 3.80 -7.96
C MET A 229 -9.57 2.60 -7.04
N THR A 230 -8.45 2.21 -6.43
CA THR A 230 -8.39 1.26 -5.33
C THR A 230 -7.43 1.72 -4.25
N GLY A 231 -7.54 1.13 -3.07
CA GLY A 231 -6.63 1.38 -1.97
C GLY A 231 -6.52 0.17 -1.06
N ILE A 232 -5.31 -0.05 -0.55
CA ILE A 232 -4.97 -1.17 0.34
C ILE A 232 -5.03 -0.73 1.80
N SER A 233 -5.57 -1.57 2.68
CA SER A 233 -5.64 -1.33 4.13
C SER A 233 -6.44 -0.05 4.43
N LEU A 234 -5.84 0.99 5.03
CA LEU A 234 -6.49 2.29 5.21
C LEU A 234 -6.91 2.93 3.87
N GLY A 235 -6.27 2.56 2.76
CA GLY A 235 -6.73 2.87 1.41
C GLY A 235 -8.14 2.32 1.11
N GLY A 236 -8.55 1.23 1.78
CA GLY A 236 -9.92 0.71 1.78
C GLY A 236 -10.94 1.60 2.49
N HIS A 237 -10.52 2.70 3.11
CA HIS A 237 -11.36 3.85 3.50
C HIS A 237 -11.28 4.96 2.44
N PHE A 238 -10.06 5.33 2.05
CA PHE A 238 -9.82 6.46 1.15
C PHE A 238 -10.39 6.25 -0.26
N ALA A 239 -10.28 5.05 -0.84
CA ALA A 239 -10.78 4.79 -2.18
C ALA A 239 -12.32 4.88 -2.28
N PRO A 240 -13.12 4.22 -1.40
CA PRO A 240 -14.56 4.45 -1.38
C PRO A 240 -14.94 5.91 -1.17
N ARG A 241 -14.26 6.62 -0.26
CA ARG A 241 -14.52 8.04 -0.02
C ARG A 241 -14.25 8.90 -1.26
N ALA A 242 -13.12 8.69 -1.94
CA ALA A 242 -12.80 9.44 -3.15
C ALA A 242 -13.79 9.14 -4.28
N VAL A 243 -14.11 7.87 -4.53
CA VAL A 243 -15.08 7.47 -5.57
C VAL A 243 -16.49 7.98 -5.29
N ALA A 244 -16.87 8.16 -4.02
CA ALA A 244 -18.15 8.74 -3.63
C ALA A 244 -18.28 10.25 -3.93
N TYR A 245 -17.16 10.97 -4.09
CA TYR A 245 -17.15 12.44 -4.16
C TYR A 245 -16.44 13.02 -5.39
N GLU A 246 -15.60 12.25 -6.09
CA GLU A 246 -14.97 12.61 -7.36
C GLU A 246 -15.70 11.89 -8.51
N PRO A 247 -16.58 12.59 -9.26
CA PRO A 247 -17.47 11.98 -10.24
C PRO A 247 -16.79 11.41 -11.49
N ARG A 248 -15.50 11.70 -11.71
CA ARG A 248 -14.75 11.21 -12.88
C ARG A 248 -14.27 9.76 -12.73
N PHE A 249 -14.29 9.17 -11.53
CA PHE A 249 -13.98 7.76 -11.38
C PHE A 249 -15.08 6.88 -11.98
N ALA A 250 -14.69 5.93 -12.82
CA ALA A 250 -15.56 5.02 -13.57
C ALA A 250 -15.69 3.63 -12.94
N SER A 251 -14.82 3.26 -12.00
CA SER A 251 -14.87 2.02 -11.23
C SER A 251 -14.10 2.16 -9.92
N GLY A 252 -14.51 1.44 -8.88
CA GLY A 252 -13.84 1.45 -7.58
C GLY A 252 -13.63 0.07 -6.98
N ALA A 253 -12.61 -0.05 -6.13
CA ALA A 253 -12.44 -1.21 -5.26
C ALA A 253 -11.91 -0.80 -3.88
N ALA A 254 -12.25 -1.57 -2.85
CA ALA A 254 -11.61 -1.51 -1.54
C ALA A 254 -10.86 -2.82 -1.28
N TRP A 255 -9.54 -2.74 -1.06
CA TRP A 255 -8.73 -3.89 -0.68
C TRP A 255 -8.44 -3.86 0.82
N GLY A 256 -9.20 -4.65 1.59
CA GLY A 256 -9.19 -4.56 3.06
C GLY A 256 -10.08 -3.41 3.54
N ALA A 257 -11.38 -3.51 3.25
CA ALA A 257 -12.40 -2.53 3.59
C ALA A 257 -12.30 -1.95 5.01
N ASN A 258 -12.04 -0.65 5.11
CA ASN A 258 -11.96 0.12 6.36
C ASN A 258 -13.16 1.07 6.48
N HIS A 259 -14.35 0.50 6.72
CA HIS A 259 -15.60 1.25 6.69
C HIS A 259 -15.68 2.37 7.74
N ASN A 260 -15.37 2.05 8.99
CA ASN A 260 -15.42 2.98 10.11
C ASN A 260 -14.08 3.00 10.85
N TRP A 261 -13.09 3.68 10.27
CA TRP A 261 -11.75 3.71 10.84
C TRP A 261 -11.67 4.47 12.16
N ARG A 262 -12.57 5.44 12.39
CA ARG A 262 -12.77 6.10 13.68
C ARG A 262 -13.13 5.09 14.78
N GLU A 263 -14.12 4.23 14.55
CA GLU A 263 -14.51 3.16 15.49
C GLU A 263 -13.39 2.13 15.71
N VAL A 264 -12.57 1.85 14.69
CA VAL A 264 -11.36 1.00 14.86
C VAL A 264 -10.44 1.57 15.94
N GLN A 265 -10.33 2.90 16.09
CA GLN A 265 -9.51 3.50 17.13
C GLN A 265 -10.10 3.27 18.54
N ASP A 266 -11.42 3.32 18.67
CA ASP A 266 -12.10 3.02 19.94
C ASP A 266 -11.87 1.55 20.35
N LYS A 267 -11.98 0.63 19.40
CA LYS A 267 -11.68 -0.79 19.58
C LYS A 267 -10.22 -1.03 19.98
N ARG A 268 -9.26 -0.33 19.35
CA ARG A 268 -7.83 -0.42 19.72
C ARG A 268 -7.55 0.10 21.13
N MET A 269 -8.24 1.14 21.58
CA MET A 269 -8.15 1.58 22.99
C MET A 269 -8.66 0.51 23.95
N ALA A 270 -9.67 -0.26 23.55
CA ALA A 270 -10.16 -1.45 24.26
C ALA A 270 -9.30 -2.71 24.06
N ARG A 271 -8.14 -2.59 23.38
CA ARG A 271 -7.20 -3.68 23.05
C ARG A 271 -7.79 -4.75 22.13
N GLU A 272 -8.70 -4.35 21.25
CA GLU A 272 -9.23 -5.19 20.18
C GLU A 272 -8.46 -4.96 18.87
N GLY A 273 -8.16 -6.06 18.18
CA GLY A 273 -7.42 -6.06 16.92
C GLY A 273 -5.92 -5.86 17.09
N GLU A 274 -5.16 -6.40 16.13
CA GLU A 274 -3.71 -6.29 16.09
C GLU A 274 -3.25 -4.92 15.56
N ASN A 275 -2.07 -4.48 16.03
CA ASN A 275 -1.43 -3.28 15.52
C ASN A 275 -0.62 -3.58 14.24
N PRO A 276 -0.58 -2.67 13.27
CA PRO A 276 0.25 -2.84 12.08
C PRO A 276 1.74 -2.54 12.33
N VAL A 277 2.05 -1.72 13.35
CA VAL A 277 3.40 -1.27 13.73
C VAL A 277 3.57 -1.25 15.26
N PRO A 278 4.80 -1.34 15.80
CA PRO A 278 5.05 -1.41 17.25
C PRO A 278 4.53 -0.16 17.99
N HIS A 279 4.88 1.02 17.50
CA HIS A 279 4.59 2.30 18.16
C HIS A 279 3.29 2.94 17.66
N TYR A 280 2.20 2.17 17.62
CA TYR A 280 0.96 2.53 16.91
C TYR A 280 0.45 3.95 17.21
N TRP A 281 0.29 4.31 18.49
CA TRP A 281 -0.24 5.62 18.86
C TRP A 281 0.67 6.77 18.42
N GLY A 282 1.99 6.63 18.59
CA GLY A 282 2.95 7.62 18.10
C GLY A 282 2.93 7.74 16.57
N HIS A 283 2.74 6.63 15.86
CA HIS A 283 2.62 6.62 14.40
C HIS A 283 1.37 7.34 13.92
N VAL A 284 0.18 7.07 14.49
CA VAL A 284 -1.05 7.77 14.06
C VAL A 284 -1.03 9.26 14.43
N TYR A 285 -0.39 9.65 15.53
CA TYR A 285 -0.20 11.07 15.84
C TYR A 285 0.65 11.76 14.76
N TRP A 286 1.74 11.14 14.34
CA TRP A 286 2.57 11.66 13.25
C TRP A 286 1.81 11.72 11.93
N VAL A 287 1.13 10.63 11.54
CA VAL A 287 0.37 10.56 10.29
C VAL A 287 -0.68 11.66 10.20
N PHE A 288 -1.44 11.91 11.27
CA PHE A 288 -2.52 12.89 11.29
C PHE A 288 -2.08 14.29 11.78
N GLY A 289 -0.80 14.47 12.12
CA GLY A 289 -0.28 15.75 12.63
C GLY A 289 -0.89 16.14 13.97
N ALA A 290 -1.24 15.15 14.79
CA ALA A 290 -1.90 15.34 16.06
C ALA A 290 -0.87 15.57 17.18
N LYS A 291 -1.20 16.46 18.12
CA LYS A 291 -0.31 16.77 19.26
C LYS A 291 -0.42 15.76 20.39
N ASP A 292 -1.61 15.19 20.54
CA ASP A 292 -1.94 14.22 21.57
C ASP A 292 -3.12 13.35 21.10
N HIS A 293 -3.55 12.47 22.00
CA HIS A 293 -4.61 11.52 21.72
C HIS A 293 -5.95 12.20 21.40
N ALA A 294 -6.34 13.22 22.17
CA ALA A 294 -7.64 13.88 21.98
C ALA A 294 -7.68 14.64 20.65
N ASP A 295 -6.59 15.33 20.30
CA ASP A 295 -6.42 15.98 19.00
C ASP A 295 -6.48 14.93 17.86
N PHE A 296 -5.88 13.75 18.05
CA PHE A 296 -5.95 12.67 17.07
C PHE A 296 -7.39 12.16 16.86
N LEU A 297 -8.17 11.92 17.92
CA LEU A 297 -9.56 11.47 17.77
C LEU A 297 -10.41 12.54 17.08
N ALA A 298 -10.19 13.82 17.39
CA ALA A 298 -10.88 14.93 16.74
C ALA A 298 -10.56 15.02 15.24
N ARG A 299 -9.28 14.92 14.86
CA ARG A 299 -8.83 14.96 13.45
C ARG A 299 -9.30 13.76 12.64
N SER A 300 -9.44 12.60 13.28
CA SER A 300 -9.89 11.36 12.64
C SER A 300 -11.39 11.12 12.77
N ASN A 301 -12.16 12.07 13.32
CA ASN A 301 -13.60 11.88 13.58
C ASN A 301 -14.38 11.52 12.30
N ASP A 302 -14.04 12.17 11.20
CA ASP A 302 -14.73 12.01 9.92
C ASP A 302 -14.21 10.80 9.12
N MET A 303 -13.28 10.01 9.67
CA MET A 303 -12.80 8.76 9.07
C MET A 303 -13.81 7.62 9.24
N ASN A 304 -15.04 7.84 8.78
CA ASN A 304 -16.10 6.85 8.72
C ASN A 304 -16.93 6.99 7.43
N LEU A 305 -17.36 5.88 6.84
CA LEU A 305 -18.05 5.85 5.54
C LEU A 305 -19.58 5.75 5.66
N ASN A 306 -20.12 5.86 6.89
CA ASN A 306 -21.56 5.80 7.14
C ASN A 306 -22.29 6.93 6.43
N GLY A 307 -23.24 6.59 5.55
CA GLY A 307 -24.04 7.58 4.81
C GLY A 307 -23.27 8.27 3.67
N HIS A 308 -22.13 7.72 3.26
CA HIS A 308 -21.35 8.22 2.13
C HIS A 308 -21.40 7.31 0.90
N LEU A 309 -21.54 6.00 1.08
CA LEU A 309 -21.39 5.04 -0.02
C LEU A 309 -22.61 4.95 -0.95
N ASP A 310 -23.76 5.51 -0.57
CA ASP A 310 -24.91 5.70 -1.45
C ASP A 310 -24.60 6.69 -2.59
N ARG A 311 -23.53 7.49 -2.48
CA ARG A 311 -23.09 8.40 -3.53
C ARG A 311 -22.33 7.70 -4.66
N ILE A 312 -21.86 6.47 -4.44
CA ILE A 312 -21.12 5.70 -5.44
C ILE A 312 -22.10 5.17 -6.49
N LYS A 313 -22.00 5.72 -7.71
CA LYS A 313 -22.87 5.42 -8.85
C LYS A 313 -22.18 4.65 -9.97
N VAL A 314 -21.01 4.07 -9.67
CA VAL A 314 -20.20 3.27 -10.58
C VAL A 314 -19.99 1.87 -10.01
N PRO A 315 -19.57 0.87 -10.81
CA PRO A 315 -19.24 -0.44 -10.29
C PRO A 315 -18.26 -0.32 -9.10
N PHE A 316 -18.56 -1.05 -8.02
CA PHE A 316 -17.68 -1.05 -6.85
C PHE A 316 -17.48 -2.45 -6.26
N LEU A 317 -16.21 -2.84 -6.07
CA LEU A 317 -15.82 -4.10 -5.43
C LEU A 317 -15.37 -3.88 -3.99
N VAL A 318 -15.83 -4.73 -3.08
CA VAL A 318 -15.31 -4.81 -1.72
C VAL A 318 -14.57 -6.13 -1.55
N THR A 319 -13.30 -6.11 -1.17
CA THR A 319 -12.53 -7.31 -0.82
C THR A 319 -12.02 -7.27 0.63
N HIS A 320 -11.94 -8.45 1.25
CA HIS A 320 -11.48 -8.59 2.63
C HIS A 320 -11.01 -10.02 2.94
N GLY A 321 -10.09 -10.17 3.89
CA GLY A 321 -9.68 -11.48 4.42
C GLY A 321 -10.66 -11.99 5.47
N ALA A 322 -11.01 -13.28 5.45
CA ALA A 322 -11.97 -13.85 6.41
C ALA A 322 -11.46 -13.84 7.87
N THR A 323 -10.14 -13.76 8.07
CA THR A 323 -9.50 -13.79 9.39
C THR A 323 -8.55 -12.59 9.55
N ASP A 324 -8.91 -11.45 8.97
CA ASP A 324 -8.16 -10.21 9.13
C ASP A 324 -8.07 -9.86 10.63
N ARG A 325 -6.86 -9.93 11.18
CA ARG A 325 -6.59 -9.69 12.60
C ARG A 325 -6.54 -8.21 12.97
N GLN A 326 -6.46 -7.31 12.00
CA GLN A 326 -6.37 -5.86 12.26
C GLN A 326 -7.72 -5.17 12.12
N ILE A 327 -8.50 -5.57 11.11
CA ILE A 327 -9.75 -4.94 10.72
C ILE A 327 -10.83 -6.02 10.65
N SER A 328 -11.93 -5.85 11.38
CA SER A 328 -13.03 -6.83 11.34
C SER A 328 -13.65 -6.92 9.94
N VAL A 329 -13.92 -8.16 9.51
CA VAL A 329 -14.68 -8.46 8.28
C VAL A 329 -16.06 -7.80 8.25
N ASP A 330 -16.63 -7.45 9.41
CA ASP A 330 -17.89 -6.72 9.51
C ASP A 330 -17.85 -5.39 8.73
N TYR A 331 -16.70 -4.72 8.69
CA TYR A 331 -16.56 -3.48 7.92
C TYR A 331 -16.69 -3.72 6.41
N ALA A 332 -16.30 -4.90 5.90
CA ALA A 332 -16.55 -5.26 4.51
C ALA A 332 -18.04 -5.44 4.23
N HIS A 333 -18.77 -6.08 5.16
CA HIS A 333 -20.22 -6.23 5.06
C HIS A 333 -20.96 -4.88 5.13
N GLN A 334 -20.52 -3.97 6.02
CA GLN A 334 -21.07 -2.61 6.11
C GLN A 334 -20.86 -1.82 4.82
N SER A 335 -19.63 -1.83 4.28
CA SER A 335 -19.33 -1.19 3.00
C SER A 335 -20.19 -1.74 1.87
N TYR A 336 -20.28 -3.07 1.74
CA TYR A 336 -21.10 -3.71 0.72
C TYR A 336 -22.59 -3.33 0.84
N ALA A 337 -23.13 -3.34 2.06
CA ALA A 337 -24.54 -3.03 2.32
C ALA A 337 -24.91 -1.60 1.89
N GLN A 338 -24.02 -0.62 2.14
CA GLN A 338 -24.29 0.80 1.84
C GLN A 338 -24.04 1.20 0.38
N LEU A 339 -23.48 0.33 -0.46
CA LEU A 339 -23.31 0.55 -1.92
C LEU A 339 -24.64 0.44 -2.70
N VAL A 340 -25.73 1.03 -2.19
CA VAL A 340 -27.10 0.83 -2.67
C VAL A 340 -27.36 1.41 -4.06
N ASN A 341 -26.57 2.39 -4.50
CA ASN A 341 -26.71 3.03 -5.81
C ASN A 341 -25.61 2.61 -6.81
N SER A 342 -24.75 1.67 -6.43
CA SER A 342 -23.76 1.11 -7.36
C SER A 342 -24.48 0.19 -8.37
N PRO A 343 -24.29 0.38 -9.69
CA PRO A 343 -24.93 -0.45 -10.71
C PRO A 343 -24.42 -1.90 -10.71
N ARG A 344 -23.23 -2.15 -10.15
CA ARG A 344 -22.65 -3.48 -9.93
C ARG A 344 -21.82 -3.44 -8.65
N ARG A 345 -22.32 -4.05 -7.58
CA ARG A 345 -21.56 -4.24 -6.34
C ARG A 345 -21.22 -5.70 -6.12
N GLU A 346 -19.98 -5.98 -5.74
CA GLU A 346 -19.51 -7.31 -5.39
C GLU A 346 -18.80 -7.31 -4.04
N LEU A 347 -18.91 -8.43 -3.31
CA LEU A 347 -18.19 -8.67 -2.07
C LEU A 347 -17.39 -9.97 -2.22
N LYS A 348 -16.07 -9.87 -2.12
CA LYS A 348 -15.16 -11.01 -2.11
C LYS A 348 -14.50 -11.13 -0.75
N ILE A 349 -14.94 -12.13 0.02
CA ILE A 349 -14.23 -12.57 1.22
C ILE A 349 -13.26 -13.68 0.82
N PHE A 350 -11.97 -13.47 1.05
CA PHE A 350 -10.93 -14.48 0.84
C PHE A 350 -10.92 -15.45 2.00
N THR A 351 -11.07 -16.75 1.70
CA THR A 351 -11.18 -17.81 2.71
C THR A 351 -9.96 -18.71 2.72
N ALA A 352 -9.92 -19.65 3.67
CA ALA A 352 -8.83 -20.63 3.76
C ALA A 352 -8.68 -21.51 2.51
N ARG A 353 -9.73 -21.61 1.66
CA ARG A 353 -9.70 -22.40 0.41
C ARG A 353 -8.66 -21.86 -0.57
N GLU A 354 -8.62 -20.55 -0.76
CA GLU A 354 -7.64 -19.89 -1.64
C GLU A 354 -6.41 -19.42 -0.86
N GLY A 355 -6.58 -18.77 0.30
CA GLY A 355 -5.54 -17.98 0.96
C GLY A 355 -5.81 -16.48 0.84
N GLY A 356 -4.92 -15.64 1.40
CA GLY A 356 -5.17 -14.20 1.45
C GLY A 356 -6.19 -13.84 2.54
N VAL A 357 -6.25 -14.64 3.60
CA VAL A 357 -7.24 -14.53 4.68
C VAL A 357 -6.86 -13.48 5.71
N GLU A 358 -5.59 -13.10 5.77
CA GLU A 358 -5.07 -12.09 6.68
C GLU A 358 -5.36 -10.68 6.17
N HIS A 359 -4.96 -9.69 6.98
CA HIS A 359 -5.06 -8.29 6.62
C HIS A 359 -4.48 -8.03 5.23
N VAL A 360 -5.33 -7.56 4.31
CA VAL A 360 -5.03 -7.28 2.90
C VAL A 360 -4.35 -8.43 2.14
N GLY A 361 -4.52 -9.67 2.60
CA GLY A 361 -3.85 -10.83 2.03
C GLY A 361 -2.35 -10.82 2.27
N ALA A 362 -1.86 -10.29 3.39
CA ALA A 362 -0.43 -10.33 3.74
C ALA A 362 0.14 -11.75 3.82
N ASP A 363 -0.70 -12.79 3.97
CA ASP A 363 -0.32 -14.19 3.85
C ASP A 363 -0.22 -14.69 2.40
N ASN A 364 -0.92 -14.05 1.46
CA ASN A 364 -0.89 -14.32 0.02
C ASN A 364 -1.60 -13.22 -0.78
N MET A 365 -0.84 -12.25 -1.31
CA MET A 365 -1.38 -11.10 -2.03
C MET A 365 -1.82 -11.47 -3.45
N SER A 366 -1.37 -12.60 -4.01
CA SER A 366 -1.67 -12.99 -5.41
C SER A 366 -3.16 -13.06 -5.70
N PHE A 367 -3.97 -13.59 -4.78
CA PHE A 367 -5.42 -13.68 -4.95
C PHE A 367 -6.09 -12.31 -4.92
N GLY A 368 -5.63 -11.40 -4.06
CA GLY A 368 -6.08 -10.01 -4.02
C GLY A 368 -5.74 -9.29 -5.33
N ASN A 369 -4.49 -9.38 -5.74
CA ASN A 369 -3.97 -8.77 -6.97
C ASN A 369 -4.78 -9.17 -8.19
N ASP A 370 -4.88 -10.47 -8.48
CA ASP A 370 -5.52 -10.94 -9.70
C ASP A 370 -7.02 -10.69 -9.69
N TYR A 371 -7.70 -10.95 -8.58
CA TYR A 371 -9.15 -10.77 -8.50
C TYR A 371 -9.56 -9.30 -8.68
N ILE A 372 -8.84 -8.38 -8.04
CA ILE A 372 -9.11 -6.94 -8.17
C ILE A 372 -8.72 -6.45 -9.57
N ALA A 373 -7.63 -6.97 -10.15
CA ALA A 373 -7.23 -6.59 -11.49
C ALA A 373 -8.26 -7.07 -12.55
N ASP A 374 -8.79 -8.29 -12.41
CA ASP A 374 -9.89 -8.81 -13.26
C ASP A 374 -11.14 -7.95 -13.13
N TRP A 375 -11.49 -7.53 -11.91
CA TRP A 375 -12.59 -6.61 -11.69
C TRP A 375 -12.43 -5.29 -12.47
N PHE A 376 -11.25 -4.69 -12.44
CA PHE A 376 -10.98 -3.47 -13.22
C PHE A 376 -10.96 -3.75 -14.73
N ALA A 377 -10.47 -4.91 -15.17
CA ALA A 377 -10.58 -5.32 -16.57
C ALA A 377 -12.04 -5.38 -17.03
N ASP A 378 -12.91 -6.02 -16.26
CA ASP A 378 -14.32 -6.15 -16.60
C ASP A 378 -15.06 -4.79 -16.59
N THR A 379 -14.73 -3.91 -15.64
CA THR A 379 -15.48 -2.67 -15.41
C THR A 379 -14.94 -1.47 -16.17
N LEU A 380 -13.66 -1.49 -16.56
CA LEU A 380 -13.02 -0.45 -17.36
C LEU A 380 -12.73 -0.91 -18.81
N GLY A 381 -13.18 -2.09 -19.22
CA GLY A 381 -12.98 -2.58 -20.59
C GLY A 381 -11.52 -2.87 -20.94
N GLY A 382 -10.80 -3.52 -20.02
CA GLY A 382 -9.50 -4.15 -20.25
C GLY A 382 -9.64 -5.52 -20.92
N ARG A 383 -8.59 -6.35 -20.83
CA ARG A 383 -8.56 -7.73 -21.35
C ARG A 383 -8.31 -8.74 -20.24
N THR A 384 -8.96 -9.91 -20.31
CA THR A 384 -8.71 -11.06 -19.40
C THR A 384 -8.17 -12.29 -20.13
N LYS A 385 -7.81 -12.11 -21.40
CA LYS A 385 -7.23 -13.13 -22.30
C LYS A 385 -6.03 -12.55 -23.03
N ALA A 386 -5.08 -13.42 -23.35
CA ALA A 386 -3.86 -13.09 -24.08
C ALA A 386 -4.14 -12.77 -25.55
#